data_AF-A0A7C3LKJ3-F1
#
_entry.id   AF-A0A7C3LKJ3-F1
#
_cell.length_a   1.000
_cell.length_b   1.000
_cell.length_c   1.000
_cell.angle_alpha   90.00
_cell.angle_beta   90.00
_cell.angle_gamma   90.00
#
_symmetry.space_group_name_H-M   'P 1'
#
loop_
_entity.id
_entity.type
_entity.pdbx_description
1 polymer ?
#
loop_
_entity_poly.entity_id
_entity_poly.type
_entity_poly.pdbx_seq_one_letter_code
_entity_poly.pdbx_strand_id
1 'polypeptide(L)'
;MELARRLRGVTGDIPTQVNVVPPEYQVGDTHAFNLLHMAPPGEAGEVPPRLLEIQATIRLVTPHAYFYFEDGLDVAQEDIEEAGRVFEEVIYPTVVGNFGRERSPGIDNDPRVTILHAALEGAGGYFSDLDCFPRAVSPSSNEREMVYIDLPSLRPGGLLYTGVLAHELQHLVQWSNDPSEELWVNEGLSEVAAGLVREGSSMGRAFLDAPDTQLNTWDPQGENAVHYGAADLFLGYVAQRVEGAEKLTSLVAEPQDGFDGVTAFLAAHGVAADSFDLFADWLIANLLDLPDSGVYGYEVFEADVEPQISLDGTASGAETVSQFGADYIEIDIGAAEATFTFD
;
A
#
# COMPACT_ATOMS: atom_id res chain seq x y z
N MET A 1 -18.17 8.23 11.81
CA MET A 1 -19.49 8.35 12.50
C MET A 1 -19.66 9.66 13.30
N GLU A 2 -18.78 9.98 14.26
CA GLU A 2 -18.93 11.16 15.13
C GLU A 2 -18.88 12.49 14.35
N LEU A 3 -17.94 12.64 13.42
CA LEU A 3 -17.82 13.79 12.54
C LEU A 3 -19.09 14.01 11.69
N ALA A 4 -19.72 12.95 11.19
CA ALA A 4 -20.96 13.05 10.42
C ALA A 4 -22.13 13.58 11.27
N ARG A 5 -22.22 13.17 12.55
CA ARG A 5 -23.20 13.71 13.50
C ARG A 5 -22.94 15.20 13.77
N ARG A 6 -21.67 15.56 14.01
CA ARG A 6 -21.28 16.93 14.38
C ARG A 6 -21.37 17.93 13.23
N LEU A 7 -20.99 17.53 12.01
CA LEU A 7 -20.82 18.45 10.89
C LEU A 7 -21.89 18.33 9.81
N ARG A 8 -22.49 17.14 9.62
CA ARG A 8 -23.52 16.91 8.60
C ARG A 8 -24.93 16.78 9.17
N GLY A 9 -25.11 16.93 10.49
CA GLY A 9 -26.42 16.88 11.14
C GLY A 9 -27.11 15.52 11.02
N VAL A 10 -26.36 14.44 10.80
CA VAL A 10 -26.91 13.07 10.80
C VAL A 10 -27.42 12.79 12.22
N THR A 11 -28.73 12.61 12.37
CA THR A 11 -29.42 12.41 13.65
C THR A 11 -30.04 11.02 13.70
N GLY A 12 -30.10 10.41 14.90
CA GLY A 12 -30.60 9.06 15.13
C GLY A 12 -29.51 8.01 15.37
N ASP A 13 -29.94 6.76 15.58
CA ASP A 13 -29.05 5.61 15.67
C ASP A 13 -28.49 5.28 14.29
N ILE A 14 -27.25 5.68 14.04
CA ILE A 14 -26.53 5.29 12.83
C ILE A 14 -26.10 3.84 13.00
N PRO A 15 -26.55 2.91 12.16
CA PRO A 15 -26.25 1.50 12.31
C PRO A 15 -24.75 1.25 12.11
N THR A 16 -24.17 0.38 12.94
CA THR A 16 -22.81 -0.15 12.75
C THR A 16 -22.78 -1.34 11.78
N GLN A 17 -23.94 -1.87 11.40
CA GLN A 17 -24.14 -2.86 10.35
C GLN A 17 -25.43 -2.55 9.58
N VAL A 18 -25.39 -2.55 8.26
CA VAL A 18 -26.51 -2.15 7.41
C VAL A 18 -27.52 -3.27 7.18
N ASN A 19 -27.10 -4.54 7.32
CA ASN A 19 -27.98 -5.70 7.27
C ASN A 19 -28.06 -6.42 8.61
N VAL A 20 -29.27 -6.83 9.00
CA VAL A 20 -29.49 -7.65 10.21
C VAL A 20 -29.14 -9.12 9.96
N VAL A 21 -29.30 -9.59 8.72
CA VAL A 21 -28.99 -10.95 8.27
C VAL A 21 -27.98 -10.84 7.14
N PRO A 22 -26.90 -11.65 7.14
CA PRO A 22 -25.93 -11.66 6.05
C PRO A 22 -26.63 -11.89 4.71
N PRO A 23 -26.28 -11.15 3.65
CA PRO A 23 -26.73 -11.49 2.31
C PRO A 23 -26.21 -12.88 1.91
N GLU A 24 -26.96 -13.56 1.05
CA GLU A 24 -26.54 -14.83 0.43
C GLU A 24 -26.48 -14.62 -1.08
N TYR A 25 -25.41 -13.98 -1.55
CA TYR A 25 -25.24 -13.73 -2.98
C TYR A 25 -24.74 -14.98 -3.73
N GLN A 26 -25.14 -15.12 -4.99
CA GLN A 26 -24.84 -16.26 -5.84
C GLN A 26 -24.29 -15.83 -7.20
N VAL A 27 -23.57 -16.74 -7.88
CA VAL A 27 -23.12 -16.51 -9.25
C VAL A 27 -24.32 -16.17 -10.15
N GLY A 28 -24.20 -15.08 -10.89
CA GLY A 28 -25.26 -14.52 -11.74
C GLY A 28 -26.07 -13.40 -11.10
N ASP A 29 -25.91 -13.11 -9.80
CA ASP A 29 -26.53 -11.95 -9.18
C ASP A 29 -25.86 -10.66 -9.70
N THR A 30 -26.68 -9.69 -10.10
CA THR A 30 -26.24 -8.37 -10.61
C THR A 30 -26.60 -7.28 -9.62
N HIS A 31 -25.67 -6.35 -9.38
CA HIS A 31 -25.84 -5.23 -8.47
C HIS A 31 -25.31 -3.93 -9.07
N ALA A 32 -25.89 -2.81 -8.64
CA ALA A 32 -25.39 -1.47 -8.94
C ALA A 32 -24.25 -1.11 -7.97
N PHE A 33 -23.17 -0.53 -8.50
CA PHE A 33 -22.05 -0.01 -7.71
C PHE A 33 -21.77 1.44 -8.08
N ASN A 34 -21.49 2.26 -7.07
CA ASN A 34 -20.83 3.54 -7.27
C ASN A 34 -19.36 3.29 -7.56
N LEU A 35 -18.84 3.90 -8.61
CA LEU A 35 -17.47 3.73 -9.08
C LEU A 35 -16.81 5.11 -9.20
N LEU A 36 -15.64 5.28 -8.61
CA LEU A 36 -14.84 6.48 -8.74
C LEU A 36 -13.87 6.35 -9.93
N HIS A 37 -13.98 7.24 -10.91
CA HIS A 37 -12.96 7.47 -11.92
C HIS A 37 -12.05 8.58 -11.40
N MET A 38 -10.75 8.27 -11.26
CA MET A 38 -9.74 9.22 -10.82
C MET A 38 -9.25 10.06 -12.00
N ALA A 39 -8.57 11.17 -11.68
CA ALA A 39 -7.88 11.93 -12.70
C ALA A 39 -6.78 11.07 -13.32
N PRO A 40 -6.55 11.11 -14.65
CA PRO A 40 -5.40 10.47 -15.25
C PRO A 40 -4.08 10.96 -14.62
N PRO A 41 -3.04 10.12 -14.55
CA PRO A 41 -1.73 10.55 -14.06
C PRO A 41 -1.23 11.78 -14.82
N GLY A 42 -0.79 12.81 -14.09
CA GLY A 42 -0.32 14.07 -14.66
C GLY A 42 -1.41 15.08 -15.04
N GLU A 43 -2.69 14.73 -14.92
CA GLU A 43 -3.84 15.64 -15.12
C GLU A 43 -4.59 15.93 -13.80
N ALA A 44 -4.00 15.52 -12.68
CA ALA A 44 -4.39 15.84 -11.32
C ALA A 44 -4.62 17.35 -11.15
N GLY A 45 -5.86 17.75 -10.87
CA GLY A 45 -6.25 19.16 -10.68
C GLY A 45 -6.79 19.87 -11.94
N GLU A 46 -6.63 19.28 -13.13
CA GLU A 46 -7.27 19.77 -14.37
C GLU A 46 -8.60 19.05 -14.63
N VAL A 47 -8.62 17.74 -14.40
CA VAL A 47 -9.80 16.90 -14.54
C VAL A 47 -10.28 16.44 -13.16
N PRO A 48 -11.46 16.85 -12.68
CA PRO A 48 -11.97 16.41 -11.40
C PRO A 48 -12.36 14.92 -11.45
N PRO A 49 -12.20 14.17 -10.34
CA PRO A 49 -12.67 12.80 -10.27
C PRO A 49 -14.19 12.73 -10.46
N ARG A 50 -14.66 11.63 -11.04
CA ARG A 50 -16.07 11.44 -11.40
C ARG A 50 -16.64 10.20 -10.72
N LEU A 51 -17.79 10.35 -10.09
CA LEU A 51 -18.55 9.22 -9.56
C LEU A 51 -19.57 8.76 -10.61
N LEU A 52 -19.56 7.47 -10.93
CA LEU A 52 -20.45 6.82 -11.87
C LEU A 52 -21.21 5.70 -11.17
N GLU A 53 -22.35 5.30 -11.72
CA GLU A 53 -23.03 4.07 -11.31
C GLU A 53 -22.89 3.05 -12.45
N ILE A 54 -22.38 1.86 -12.11
CA ILE A 54 -22.24 0.73 -13.05
C ILE A 54 -23.06 -0.46 -12.57
N GLN A 55 -23.38 -1.38 -13.48
CA GLN A 55 -23.91 -2.70 -13.13
C GLN A 55 -22.78 -3.71 -13.20
N ALA A 56 -22.68 -4.58 -12.20
CA ALA A 56 -21.72 -5.67 -12.19
C ALA A 56 -22.36 -6.97 -11.72
N THR A 57 -21.94 -8.07 -12.32
CA THR A 57 -22.47 -9.41 -12.08
C THR A 57 -21.44 -10.29 -11.38
N ILE A 58 -21.88 -11.06 -10.38
CA ILE A 58 -21.03 -12.06 -9.73
C ILE A 58 -20.73 -13.18 -10.72
N ARG A 59 -19.44 -13.41 -10.99
CA ARG A 59 -18.99 -14.50 -11.87
C ARG A 59 -18.29 -15.63 -11.12
N LEU A 60 -17.85 -15.38 -9.89
CA LEU A 60 -17.27 -16.39 -9.01
C LEU A 60 -17.56 -16.04 -7.53
N VAL A 61 -17.79 -17.07 -6.73
CA VAL A 61 -17.88 -16.98 -5.27
C VAL A 61 -16.88 -17.95 -4.68
N THR A 62 -16.03 -17.47 -3.78
CA THR A 62 -15.04 -18.26 -3.07
C THR A 62 -15.36 -18.29 -1.56
N PRO A 63 -14.61 -19.02 -0.72
CA PRO A 63 -14.77 -18.94 0.73
C PRO A 63 -14.69 -17.51 1.29
N HIS A 64 -13.77 -16.67 0.78
CA HIS A 64 -13.50 -15.35 1.35
C HIS A 64 -13.94 -14.17 0.47
N ALA A 65 -14.36 -14.38 -0.79
CA ALA A 65 -14.71 -13.26 -1.66
C ALA A 65 -15.85 -13.52 -2.66
N TYR A 66 -16.50 -12.41 -3.06
CA TYR A 66 -17.33 -12.34 -4.26
C TYR A 66 -16.58 -11.62 -5.38
N PHE A 67 -16.49 -12.24 -6.55
CA PHE A 67 -15.85 -11.65 -7.72
C PHE A 67 -16.92 -11.10 -8.65
N TYR A 68 -17.06 -9.77 -8.62
CA TYR A 68 -17.95 -9.02 -9.49
C TYR A 68 -17.19 -8.54 -10.72
N PHE A 69 -17.86 -8.56 -11.87
CA PHE A 69 -17.35 -8.02 -13.13
C PHE A 69 -18.38 -7.08 -13.73
N GLU A 70 -17.94 -5.88 -14.11
CA GLU A 70 -18.78 -4.90 -14.79
C GLU A 70 -19.42 -5.50 -16.06
N ASP A 71 -20.72 -5.27 -16.18
CA ASP A 71 -21.50 -5.78 -17.30
C ASP A 71 -21.03 -5.15 -18.62
N GLY A 72 -20.74 -5.99 -19.61
CA GLY A 72 -20.30 -5.55 -20.94
C GLY A 72 -18.78 -5.62 -21.15
N LEU A 73 -18.00 -5.87 -20.10
CA LEU A 73 -16.58 -6.21 -20.23
C LEU A 73 -16.41 -7.72 -20.50
N ASP A 74 -15.49 -8.05 -21.40
CA ASP A 74 -15.19 -9.44 -21.73
C ASP A 74 -14.04 -9.95 -20.86
N VAL A 75 -14.22 -11.15 -20.30
CA VAL A 75 -13.23 -11.82 -19.45
C VAL A 75 -13.41 -13.32 -19.62
N ALA A 76 -12.30 -14.02 -19.91
CA ALA A 76 -12.31 -15.46 -20.08
C ALA A 76 -12.65 -16.15 -18.76
N GLN A 77 -13.54 -17.15 -18.80
CA GLN A 77 -13.93 -17.91 -17.60
C GLN A 77 -12.72 -18.55 -16.91
N GLU A 78 -11.73 -18.99 -17.69
CA GLU A 78 -10.47 -19.56 -17.21
C GLU A 78 -9.67 -18.55 -16.36
N ASP A 79 -9.68 -17.27 -16.75
CA ASP A 79 -8.98 -16.21 -16.02
C ASP A 79 -9.69 -15.89 -14.69
N ILE A 80 -11.03 -15.97 -14.65
CA ILE A 80 -11.81 -15.79 -13.43
C ILE A 80 -11.53 -16.92 -12.43
N GLU A 81 -11.51 -18.17 -12.91
CA GLU A 81 -11.21 -19.34 -12.09
C GLU A 81 -9.79 -19.29 -11.52
N GLU A 82 -8.82 -18.89 -12.35
CA GLU A 82 -7.44 -18.70 -11.91
C GLU A 82 -7.32 -17.55 -10.90
N ALA A 83 -8.00 -16.43 -11.12
CA ALA A 83 -8.02 -15.32 -10.15
C ALA A 83 -8.55 -15.77 -8.79
N GLY A 84 -9.64 -16.54 -8.76
CA GLY A 84 -10.18 -17.09 -7.52
C GLY A 84 -9.24 -18.07 -6.83
N ARG A 85 -8.56 -18.93 -7.59
CA ARG A 85 -7.56 -19.85 -7.04
C ARG A 85 -6.38 -19.08 -6.44
N VAL A 86 -5.80 -18.14 -7.17
CA VAL A 86 -4.68 -17.31 -6.70
C VAL A 86 -5.08 -16.48 -5.48
N PHE A 87 -6.30 -15.95 -5.45
CA PHE A 87 -6.79 -15.20 -4.30
C PHE A 87 -6.82 -16.07 -3.03
N GLU A 88 -7.42 -17.26 -3.11
CA GLU A 88 -7.59 -18.14 -1.95
C GLU A 88 -6.29 -18.84 -1.52
N GLU A 89 -5.41 -19.19 -2.47
CA GLU A 89 -4.20 -19.97 -2.20
C GLU A 89 -2.96 -19.11 -1.94
N VAL A 90 -2.93 -17.87 -2.45
CA VAL A 90 -1.76 -16.98 -2.38
C VAL A 90 -2.09 -15.66 -1.72
N ILE A 91 -2.99 -14.85 -2.30
CA ILE A 91 -3.17 -13.45 -1.89
C ILE A 91 -3.73 -13.36 -0.47
N TYR A 92 -4.93 -13.90 -0.25
CA TYR A 92 -5.62 -13.80 1.04
C TYR A 92 -4.81 -14.38 2.21
N PRO A 93 -4.24 -15.61 2.13
CA PRO A 93 -3.43 -16.13 3.23
C PRO A 93 -2.12 -15.34 3.45
N THR A 94 -1.50 -14.79 2.40
CA THR A 94 -0.30 -13.96 2.53
C THR A 94 -0.62 -12.63 3.20
N VAL A 95 -1.64 -11.93 2.73
CA VAL A 95 -2.03 -10.64 3.31
C VAL A 95 -2.49 -10.84 4.76
N VAL A 96 -3.35 -11.83 5.01
CA VAL A 96 -3.84 -12.08 6.38
C VAL A 96 -2.76 -12.54 7.33
N GLY A 97 -1.83 -13.38 6.87
CA GLY A 97 -0.74 -13.92 7.68
C GLY A 97 0.32 -12.90 8.06
N ASN A 98 0.49 -11.84 7.27
CA ASN A 98 1.54 -10.84 7.49
C ASN A 98 0.99 -9.52 8.04
N PHE A 99 -0.23 -9.11 7.71
CA PHE A 99 -0.76 -7.77 8.04
C PHE A 99 -1.97 -7.78 8.99
N GLY A 100 -2.59 -8.94 9.25
CA GLY A 100 -3.80 -9.02 10.06
C GLY A 100 -5.06 -9.17 9.23
N ARG A 101 -6.24 -8.85 9.77
CA ARG A 101 -7.51 -9.15 9.10
C ARG A 101 -8.33 -7.90 8.84
N GLU A 102 -9.05 -7.93 7.74
CA GLU A 102 -10.16 -7.06 7.47
C GLU A 102 -11.28 -7.28 8.49
N ARG A 103 -12.17 -6.29 8.60
CA ARG A 103 -13.40 -6.43 9.37
C ARG A 103 -14.26 -7.57 8.82
N SER A 104 -14.52 -8.57 9.66
CA SER A 104 -15.38 -9.72 9.30
C SER A 104 -16.23 -10.17 10.52
N PRO A 105 -17.58 -10.19 10.42
CA PRO A 105 -18.35 -9.76 9.27
C PRO A 105 -18.29 -8.24 9.07
N GLY A 106 -18.46 -7.86 7.82
CA GLY A 106 -18.38 -6.49 7.35
C GLY A 106 -19.51 -5.57 7.79
N ILE A 107 -19.56 -4.38 7.19
CA ILE A 107 -20.63 -3.40 7.36
C ILE A 107 -21.97 -3.97 6.87
N ASP A 108 -21.98 -4.80 5.84
CA ASP A 108 -23.15 -5.52 5.33
C ASP A 108 -23.46 -6.83 6.06
N ASN A 109 -22.74 -7.10 7.15
CA ASN A 109 -22.82 -8.32 7.94
C ASN A 109 -22.42 -9.61 7.17
N ASP A 110 -21.79 -9.50 5.99
CA ASP A 110 -21.21 -10.64 5.26
C ASP A 110 -19.73 -10.83 5.67
N PRO A 111 -19.25 -12.07 5.88
CA PRO A 111 -17.82 -12.32 6.09
C PRO A 111 -16.95 -12.23 4.82
N ARG A 112 -17.52 -12.15 3.61
CA ARG A 112 -16.77 -12.10 2.36
C ARG A 112 -16.48 -10.66 1.91
N VAL A 113 -15.27 -10.46 1.41
CA VAL A 113 -14.91 -9.21 0.71
C VAL A 113 -15.50 -9.19 -0.69
N THR A 114 -15.83 -8.01 -1.20
CA THR A 114 -16.23 -7.83 -2.61
C THR A 114 -15.03 -7.37 -3.43
N ILE A 115 -14.70 -8.09 -4.50
CA ILE A 115 -13.68 -7.69 -5.47
C ILE A 115 -14.41 -7.28 -6.75
N LEU A 116 -14.44 -5.97 -7.01
CA LEU A 116 -15.12 -5.41 -8.18
C LEU A 116 -14.12 -5.17 -9.31
N HIS A 117 -14.30 -5.89 -10.42
CA HIS A 117 -13.53 -5.72 -11.64
C HIS A 117 -14.32 -4.82 -12.59
N ALA A 118 -13.78 -3.65 -12.92
CA ALA A 118 -14.43 -2.64 -13.74
C ALA A 118 -13.42 -1.97 -14.67
N ALA A 119 -13.89 -1.14 -15.61
CA ALA A 119 -13.03 -0.27 -16.39
C ALA A 119 -12.73 1.00 -15.59
N LEU A 120 -11.57 1.05 -14.94
CA LEU A 120 -11.15 2.17 -14.12
C LEU A 120 -10.44 3.24 -14.98
N GLU A 121 -10.46 4.48 -14.50
CA GLU A 121 -9.65 5.57 -15.03
C GLU A 121 -8.72 6.07 -13.93
N GLY A 122 -7.43 6.24 -14.26
CA GLY A 122 -6.44 6.87 -13.40
C GLY A 122 -5.74 5.96 -12.38
N ALA A 123 -6.18 4.70 -12.23
CA ALA A 123 -5.57 3.74 -11.30
C ALA A 123 -5.68 2.29 -11.83
N GLY A 124 -4.76 1.42 -11.41
CA GLY A 124 -4.83 -0.03 -11.68
C GLY A 124 -5.74 -0.78 -10.69
N GLY A 125 -5.93 -0.22 -9.50
CA GLY A 125 -6.83 -0.68 -8.46
C GLY A 125 -7.05 0.46 -7.46
N TYR A 126 -8.02 0.30 -6.57
CA TYR A 126 -8.10 1.14 -5.36
C TYR A 126 -8.95 0.48 -4.28
N PHE A 127 -8.74 0.90 -3.05
CA PHE A 127 -9.63 0.74 -1.90
C PHE A 127 -10.32 2.08 -1.58
N SER A 128 -11.58 2.04 -1.12
CA SER A 128 -12.29 3.22 -0.61
C SER A 128 -12.88 2.97 0.76
N ASP A 129 -12.39 3.71 1.76
CA ASP A 129 -12.91 3.71 3.12
C ASP A 129 -14.40 4.13 3.20
N LEU A 130 -14.84 4.95 2.24
CA LEU A 130 -16.21 5.43 2.11
C LEU A 130 -17.24 4.31 2.01
N ASP A 131 -16.85 3.17 1.42
CA ASP A 131 -17.71 1.99 1.27
C ASP A 131 -17.93 1.24 2.58
N CYS A 132 -17.07 1.46 3.59
CA CYS A 132 -17.20 0.87 4.92
C CYS A 132 -18.17 1.64 5.83
N PHE A 133 -18.85 2.67 5.31
CA PHE A 133 -19.85 3.45 6.04
C PHE A 133 -21.26 3.23 5.50
N PRO A 134 -22.32 3.35 6.32
CA PRO A 134 -23.68 3.40 5.82
C PRO A 134 -23.92 4.59 4.89
N ARG A 135 -24.84 4.46 3.93
CA ARG A 135 -25.25 5.51 2.99
C ARG A 135 -25.80 6.76 3.67
N ALA A 136 -26.33 6.61 4.88
CA ALA A 136 -26.73 7.75 5.72
C ALA A 136 -25.55 8.66 6.12
N VAL A 137 -24.32 8.13 6.11
CA VAL A 137 -23.07 8.84 6.41
C VAL A 137 -22.33 9.20 5.14
N SER A 138 -22.18 8.23 4.24
CA SER A 138 -21.50 8.36 2.94
C SER A 138 -22.47 7.98 1.83
N PRO A 139 -23.21 8.93 1.22
CA PRO A 139 -24.28 8.61 0.26
C PRO A 139 -23.84 7.80 -0.97
N SER A 140 -22.57 7.90 -1.35
CA SER A 140 -21.96 7.15 -2.46
C SER A 140 -21.41 5.78 -2.04
N SER A 141 -21.51 5.42 -0.77
CA SER A 141 -21.04 4.13 -0.25
C SER A 141 -21.75 2.96 -0.93
N ASN A 142 -20.96 1.95 -1.28
CA ASN A 142 -21.46 0.63 -1.67
C ASN A 142 -21.82 -0.26 -0.46
N GLU A 143 -21.54 0.21 0.76
CA GLU A 143 -21.83 -0.45 2.04
C GLU A 143 -21.25 -1.87 2.10
N ARG A 144 -19.97 -2.01 1.74
CA ARG A 144 -19.25 -3.30 1.67
C ARG A 144 -17.76 -3.10 1.96
N GLU A 145 -17.15 -4.12 2.56
CA GLU A 145 -15.71 -4.31 2.59
C GLU A 145 -15.28 -4.77 1.20
N MET A 146 -14.73 -3.85 0.41
CA MET A 146 -14.50 -4.07 -1.01
C MET A 146 -13.27 -3.38 -1.56
N VAL A 147 -12.76 -3.94 -2.66
CA VAL A 147 -11.66 -3.41 -3.44
C VAL A 147 -12.04 -3.37 -4.92
N TYR A 148 -11.40 -2.48 -5.67
CA TYR A 148 -11.66 -2.22 -7.08
C TYR A 148 -10.41 -2.58 -7.89
N ILE A 149 -10.58 -3.25 -9.03
CA ILE A 149 -9.48 -3.67 -9.91
C ILE A 149 -9.78 -3.28 -11.35
N ASP A 150 -8.80 -2.69 -12.02
CA ASP A 150 -8.89 -2.30 -13.43
C ASP A 150 -8.77 -3.51 -14.34
N LEU A 151 -9.91 -3.97 -14.84
CA LEU A 151 -9.99 -5.14 -15.71
C LEU A 151 -9.33 -4.92 -17.09
N PRO A 152 -9.46 -3.75 -17.75
CA PRO A 152 -8.76 -3.46 -19.01
C PRO A 152 -7.23 -3.58 -18.95
N SER A 153 -6.59 -3.15 -17.85
CA SER A 153 -5.12 -3.18 -17.74
C SER A 153 -4.59 -4.44 -17.04
N LEU A 154 -5.43 -5.12 -16.25
CA LEU A 154 -5.01 -6.26 -15.42
C LEU A 154 -5.80 -7.52 -15.75
N ARG A 155 -5.10 -8.47 -16.41
CA ARG A 155 -5.66 -9.80 -16.65
C ARG A 155 -5.87 -10.55 -15.32
N PRO A 156 -7.11 -10.98 -14.98
CA PRO A 156 -7.36 -11.76 -13.77
C PRO A 156 -6.48 -13.01 -13.69
N GLY A 157 -5.93 -13.28 -12.50
CA GLY A 157 -4.99 -14.36 -12.27
C GLY A 157 -3.56 -14.12 -12.80
N GLY A 158 -3.29 -12.98 -13.46
CA GLY A 158 -1.95 -12.58 -13.88
C GLY A 158 -1.09 -12.05 -12.72
N LEU A 159 0.23 -11.97 -12.92
CA LEU A 159 1.17 -11.52 -11.88
C LEU A 159 0.93 -10.06 -11.44
N LEU A 160 0.70 -9.14 -12.38
CA LEU A 160 0.39 -7.74 -12.06
C LEU A 160 -0.94 -7.61 -11.32
N TYR A 161 -1.97 -8.33 -11.79
CA TYR A 161 -3.27 -8.42 -11.10
C TYR A 161 -3.11 -8.92 -9.66
N THR A 162 -2.28 -9.95 -9.46
CA THR A 162 -2.03 -10.56 -8.14
C THR A 162 -1.41 -9.54 -7.18
N GLY A 163 -0.42 -8.77 -7.65
CA GLY A 163 0.20 -7.71 -6.85
C GLY A 163 -0.78 -6.61 -6.49
N VAL A 164 -1.49 -6.06 -7.47
CA VAL A 164 -2.46 -4.97 -7.24
C VAL A 164 -3.57 -5.43 -6.31
N LEU A 165 -4.12 -6.63 -6.49
CA LEU A 165 -5.15 -7.13 -5.58
C LEU A 165 -4.64 -7.34 -4.15
N ALA A 166 -3.38 -7.76 -3.96
CA ALA A 166 -2.78 -7.86 -2.63
C ALA A 166 -2.56 -6.48 -1.99
N HIS A 167 -2.12 -5.51 -2.79
CA HIS A 167 -1.97 -4.10 -2.39
C HIS A 167 -3.30 -3.54 -1.88
N GLU A 168 -4.37 -3.61 -2.69
CA GLU A 168 -5.68 -3.08 -2.28
C GLU A 168 -6.30 -3.83 -1.11
N LEU A 169 -6.05 -5.14 -1.00
CA LEU A 169 -6.50 -5.92 0.15
C LEU A 169 -5.76 -5.49 1.43
N GLN A 170 -4.48 -5.12 1.33
CA GLN A 170 -3.72 -4.59 2.48
C GLN A 170 -4.36 -3.30 2.99
N HIS A 171 -4.73 -2.36 2.12
CA HIS A 171 -5.43 -1.15 2.55
C HIS A 171 -6.73 -1.44 3.32
N LEU A 172 -7.51 -2.42 2.86
CA LEU A 172 -8.74 -2.84 3.57
C LEU A 172 -8.42 -3.43 4.97
N VAL A 173 -7.33 -4.18 5.09
CA VAL A 173 -6.82 -4.67 6.39
C VAL A 173 -6.36 -3.50 7.26
N GLN A 174 -5.55 -2.59 6.74
CA GLN A 174 -5.05 -1.40 7.45
C GLN A 174 -6.22 -0.59 8.02
N TRP A 175 -7.20 -0.23 7.18
CA TRP A 175 -8.39 0.51 7.59
C TRP A 175 -9.15 -0.13 8.76
N SER A 176 -9.15 -1.46 8.83
CA SER A 176 -9.85 -2.22 9.87
C SER A 176 -9.11 -2.23 11.21
N ASN A 177 -7.79 -2.04 11.21
CA ASN A 177 -6.93 -2.17 12.38
C ASN A 177 -6.47 -0.79 12.88
N ASP A 178 -5.96 0.04 11.97
CA ASP A 178 -5.61 1.43 12.24
C ASP A 178 -5.85 2.34 11.02
N PRO A 179 -6.95 3.13 11.03
CA PRO A 179 -7.27 4.05 9.96
C PRO A 179 -6.55 5.42 10.03
N SER A 180 -5.74 5.71 11.07
CA SER A 180 -5.03 7.00 11.19
C SER A 180 -3.63 7.03 10.62
N GLU A 181 -3.03 5.87 10.35
CA GLU A 181 -1.66 5.72 9.87
C GLU A 181 -1.28 6.71 8.75
N GLU A 182 -0.03 7.18 8.79
CA GLU A 182 0.53 8.07 7.80
C GLU A 182 0.61 7.40 6.41
N LEU A 183 0.35 8.20 5.36
CA LEU A 183 0.24 7.71 4.00
C LEU A 183 1.45 6.85 3.56
N TRP A 184 2.67 7.30 3.85
CA TRP A 184 3.87 6.58 3.44
C TRP A 184 4.02 5.20 4.10
N VAL A 185 3.54 5.03 5.34
CA VAL A 185 3.55 3.73 6.02
C VAL A 185 2.49 2.82 5.40
N ASN A 186 1.27 3.33 5.21
CA ASN A 186 0.15 2.58 4.64
C ASN A 186 0.46 2.09 3.21
N GLU A 187 0.94 2.98 2.34
CA GLU A 187 1.35 2.63 0.98
C GLU A 187 2.57 1.70 0.97
N GLY A 188 3.55 1.93 1.86
CA GLY A 188 4.72 1.06 1.99
C GLY A 188 4.34 -0.37 2.39
N LEU A 189 3.43 -0.54 3.36
CA LEU A 189 2.90 -1.85 3.74
C LEU A 189 2.12 -2.52 2.59
N SER A 190 1.39 -1.73 1.80
CA SER A 190 0.66 -2.22 0.62
C SER A 190 1.59 -2.69 -0.50
N GLU A 191 2.70 -1.98 -0.74
CA GLU A 191 3.76 -2.42 -1.66
C GLU A 191 4.47 -3.67 -1.14
N VAL A 192 4.78 -3.76 0.15
CA VAL A 192 5.34 -4.99 0.75
C VAL A 192 4.37 -6.16 0.54
N ALA A 193 3.06 -5.97 0.71
CA ALA A 193 2.06 -6.99 0.44
C ALA A 193 2.09 -7.47 -1.03
N ALA A 194 2.16 -6.52 -1.97
CA ALA A 194 2.31 -6.83 -3.40
C ALA A 194 3.62 -7.57 -3.70
N GLY A 195 4.72 -7.18 -3.04
CA GLY A 195 6.03 -7.81 -3.19
C GLY A 195 6.06 -9.25 -2.68
N LEU A 196 5.42 -9.53 -1.54
CA LEU A 196 5.35 -10.88 -0.96
C LEU A 196 4.63 -11.87 -1.88
N VAL A 197 3.54 -11.47 -2.53
CA VAL A 197 2.78 -12.35 -3.44
C VAL A 197 3.41 -12.49 -4.82
N ARG A 198 4.32 -11.58 -5.18
CA ARG A 198 5.05 -11.57 -6.47
C ARG A 198 6.48 -12.09 -6.38
N GLU A 199 6.95 -12.40 -5.17
CA GLU A 199 8.34 -12.78 -4.87
C GLU A 199 9.37 -11.69 -5.25
N GLY A 200 9.05 -10.41 -5.00
CA GLY A 200 10.00 -9.31 -5.15
C GLY A 200 9.38 -7.91 -5.19
N SER A 201 10.15 -6.90 -4.77
CA SER A 201 9.81 -5.47 -4.91
C SER A 201 9.78 -5.05 -6.38
N SER A 202 8.86 -4.14 -6.75
CA SER A 202 8.82 -3.60 -8.11
C SER A 202 9.15 -2.11 -8.24
N MET A 203 9.24 -1.37 -7.13
CA MET A 203 9.38 0.08 -7.17
C MET A 203 10.66 0.60 -6.50
N GLY A 204 11.37 -0.23 -5.73
CA GLY A 204 12.56 0.22 -4.99
C GLY A 204 13.63 0.88 -5.85
N ARG A 205 13.81 0.41 -7.10
CA ARG A 205 14.78 1.02 -8.03
C ARG A 205 14.47 2.49 -8.36
N ALA A 206 13.19 2.86 -8.45
CA ALA A 206 12.81 4.25 -8.71
C ALA A 206 13.31 5.19 -7.61
N PHE A 207 13.29 4.76 -6.35
CA PHE A 207 13.86 5.51 -5.24
C PHE A 207 15.39 5.55 -5.27
N LEU A 208 16.07 4.42 -5.55
CA LEU A 208 17.53 4.41 -5.64
C LEU A 208 18.07 5.33 -6.74
N ASP A 209 17.30 5.58 -7.80
CA ASP A 209 17.66 6.53 -8.85
C ASP A 209 17.36 8.02 -8.45
N ALA A 210 16.62 8.26 -7.36
CA ALA A 210 16.26 9.60 -6.85
C ALA A 210 16.22 9.66 -5.30
N PRO A 211 17.34 9.40 -4.61
CA PRO A 211 17.38 9.15 -3.17
C PRO A 211 17.11 10.37 -2.28
N ASP A 212 17.16 11.59 -2.83
CA ASP A 212 16.76 12.82 -2.11
C ASP A 212 15.23 12.96 -1.96
N THR A 213 14.47 11.96 -2.43
CA THR A 213 13.03 11.88 -2.17
C THR A 213 12.78 11.70 -0.68
N GLN A 214 12.12 12.66 -0.06
CA GLN A 214 11.75 12.60 1.35
C GLN A 214 10.78 11.45 1.63
N LEU A 215 11.21 10.49 2.45
CA LEU A 215 10.45 9.27 2.77
C LEU A 215 9.10 9.56 3.44
N ASN A 216 9.09 10.46 4.44
CA ASN A 216 7.93 10.69 5.31
C ASN A 216 7.03 11.85 4.85
N THR A 217 7.11 12.23 3.57
CA THR A 217 6.16 13.14 2.94
C THR A 217 5.79 12.59 1.58
N TRP A 218 4.53 12.71 1.20
CA TRP A 218 4.05 12.22 -0.08
C TRP A 218 2.94 13.14 -0.57
N ASP A 219 3.20 13.85 -1.67
CA ASP A 219 2.13 14.52 -2.41
C ASP A 219 1.51 13.51 -3.38
N PRO A 220 0.28 12.99 -3.12
CA PRO A 220 -0.33 11.97 -3.96
C PRO A 220 -0.63 12.48 -5.39
N GLN A 221 -0.54 13.79 -5.63
CA GLN A 221 -0.70 14.40 -6.95
C GLN A 221 0.62 14.54 -7.72
N GLY A 222 1.75 14.16 -7.12
CA GLY A 222 3.11 14.28 -7.67
C GLY A 222 3.66 13.00 -8.32
N GLU A 223 4.99 12.87 -8.34
CA GLU A 223 5.69 11.68 -8.84
C GLU A 223 5.57 10.51 -7.86
N ASN A 224 4.50 9.72 -7.99
CA ASN A 224 4.19 8.68 -7.01
C ASN A 224 5.17 7.49 -7.01
N ALA A 225 5.74 7.12 -8.16
CA ALA A 225 6.58 5.91 -8.27
C ALA A 225 7.82 5.95 -7.36
N VAL A 226 8.43 7.12 -7.18
CA VAL A 226 9.62 7.28 -6.32
C VAL A 226 9.25 7.17 -4.84
N HIS A 227 8.09 7.70 -4.45
CA HIS A 227 7.55 7.55 -3.09
C HIS A 227 7.12 6.11 -2.78
N TYR A 228 6.44 5.43 -3.71
CA TYR A 228 6.16 3.99 -3.58
C TYR A 228 7.47 3.21 -3.39
N GLY A 229 8.50 3.50 -4.20
CA GLY A 229 9.79 2.85 -4.08
C GLY A 229 10.49 3.08 -2.74
N ALA A 230 10.43 4.31 -2.21
CA ALA A 230 11.02 4.66 -0.93
C ALA A 230 10.31 3.92 0.22
N ALA A 231 8.98 3.97 0.22
CA ALA A 231 8.14 3.36 1.24
C ALA A 231 8.25 1.83 1.25
N ASP A 232 8.19 1.19 0.07
CA ASP A 232 8.37 -0.26 -0.11
C ASP A 232 9.73 -0.73 0.43
N LEU A 233 10.82 -0.09 0.00
CA LEU A 233 12.17 -0.46 0.44
C LEU A 233 12.36 -0.26 1.94
N PHE A 234 11.88 0.84 2.48
CA PHE A 234 12.04 1.13 3.90
C PHE A 234 11.19 0.19 4.78
N LEU A 235 9.93 -0.07 4.43
CA LEU A 235 9.07 -0.99 5.19
C LEU A 235 9.51 -2.45 5.04
N GLY A 236 10.00 -2.84 3.86
CA GLY A 236 10.64 -4.14 3.65
C GLY A 236 11.90 -4.30 4.52
N TYR A 237 12.73 -3.26 4.60
CA TYR A 237 13.88 -3.22 5.50
C TYR A 237 13.45 -3.34 6.98
N VAL A 238 12.43 -2.59 7.41
CA VAL A 238 11.86 -2.68 8.77
C VAL A 238 11.37 -4.10 9.09
N ALA A 239 10.70 -4.77 8.15
CA ALA A 239 10.26 -6.16 8.32
C ALA A 239 11.46 -7.11 8.55
N GLN A 240 12.53 -6.95 7.77
CA GLN A 240 13.76 -7.73 7.94
C GLN A 240 14.42 -7.48 9.31
N ARG A 241 14.40 -6.23 9.81
CA ARG A 241 14.99 -5.89 11.12
C ARG A 241 14.37 -6.67 12.26
N VAL A 242 13.13 -7.13 12.09
CA VAL A 242 12.44 -7.99 13.05
C VAL A 242 12.37 -9.44 12.60
N GLU A 243 13.22 -9.94 11.69
CA GLU A 243 13.25 -11.35 11.25
C GLU A 243 12.08 -11.79 10.35
N GLY A 244 11.30 -10.86 9.76
CA GLY A 244 10.33 -11.21 8.73
C GLY A 244 9.02 -10.42 8.74
N ALA A 245 8.31 -10.52 7.62
CA ALA A 245 7.05 -9.81 7.37
C ALA A 245 5.89 -10.32 8.24
N GLU A 246 5.97 -11.52 8.81
CA GLU A 246 4.89 -12.09 9.65
C GLU A 246 4.65 -11.29 10.94
N LYS A 247 5.62 -10.45 11.33
CA LYS A 247 5.50 -9.57 12.51
C LYS A 247 4.81 -8.24 12.18
N LEU A 248 4.69 -7.87 10.89
CA LEU A 248 4.05 -6.61 10.47
C LEU A 248 2.60 -6.49 10.90
N THR A 249 1.93 -7.59 11.27
CA THR A 249 0.57 -7.59 11.84
C THR A 249 0.50 -6.72 13.09
N SER A 250 1.59 -6.63 13.86
CA SER A 250 1.64 -5.77 15.04
C SER A 250 2.01 -4.32 14.74
N LEU A 251 2.66 -4.04 13.61
CA LEU A 251 2.83 -2.67 13.10
C LEU A 251 1.49 -2.13 12.60
N VAL A 252 0.74 -2.92 11.81
CA VAL A 252 -0.62 -2.58 11.34
C VAL A 252 -1.60 -2.31 12.50
N ALA A 253 -1.34 -2.86 13.69
CA ALA A 253 -2.14 -2.67 14.89
C ALA A 253 -1.55 -1.64 15.88
N GLU A 254 -0.43 -1.00 15.55
CA GLU A 254 0.19 0.01 16.40
C GLU A 254 -0.59 1.33 16.28
N PRO A 255 -1.10 1.91 17.38
CA PRO A 255 -1.94 3.11 17.33
C PRO A 255 -1.16 4.43 17.17
N GLN A 256 0.17 4.39 17.11
CA GLN A 256 1.00 5.54 16.80
C GLN A 256 1.31 5.53 15.32
N ASP A 257 1.25 6.70 14.69
CA ASP A 257 1.44 6.83 13.25
C ASP A 257 2.92 7.11 12.91
N GLY A 258 3.31 6.84 11.67
CA GLY A 258 4.59 7.23 11.10
C GLY A 258 5.79 6.64 11.82
N PHE A 259 6.83 7.45 12.01
CA PHE A 259 8.06 7.00 12.69
C PHE A 259 7.84 6.63 14.17
N ASP A 260 6.89 7.26 14.86
CA ASP A 260 6.59 6.92 16.25
C ASP A 260 6.00 5.50 16.32
N GLY A 261 5.13 5.13 15.38
CA GLY A 261 4.62 3.77 15.20
C GLY A 261 5.70 2.76 14.85
N VAL A 262 6.49 3.04 13.81
CA VAL A 262 7.58 2.15 13.36
C VAL A 262 8.60 1.89 14.47
N THR A 263 9.03 2.91 15.21
CA THR A 263 10.00 2.74 16.29
C THR A 263 9.40 2.02 17.51
N ALA A 264 8.13 2.25 17.84
CA ALA A 264 7.42 1.50 18.87
C ALA A 264 7.30 0.01 18.51
N PHE A 265 6.96 -0.29 17.26
CA PHE A 265 6.93 -1.65 16.72
C PHE A 265 8.29 -2.35 16.81
N LEU A 266 9.38 -1.70 16.38
CA LEU A 266 10.73 -2.25 16.49
C LEU A 266 11.11 -2.53 17.95
N ALA A 267 10.83 -1.59 18.85
CA ALA A 267 11.11 -1.73 20.27
C ALA A 267 10.35 -2.91 20.90
N ALA A 268 9.08 -3.12 20.51
CA ALA A 268 8.27 -4.25 20.94
C ALA A 268 8.87 -5.61 20.52
N HIS A 269 9.65 -5.63 19.42
CA HIS A 269 10.36 -6.81 18.92
C HIS A 269 11.82 -6.89 19.37
N GLY A 270 12.23 -6.04 20.31
CA GLY A 270 13.58 -6.07 20.89
C GLY A 270 14.65 -5.37 20.04
N VAL A 271 14.24 -4.61 19.01
CA VAL A 271 15.13 -3.78 18.19
C VAL A 271 15.07 -2.36 18.71
N ALA A 272 16.14 -1.90 19.37
CA ALA A 272 16.25 -0.53 19.83
C ALA A 272 16.88 0.33 18.73
N ALA A 273 16.07 1.17 18.09
CA ALA A 273 16.51 2.22 17.17
C ALA A 273 15.52 3.39 17.28
N ASP A 274 16.03 4.62 17.31
CA ASP A 274 15.18 5.79 17.05
C ASP A 274 15.03 6.02 15.54
N SER A 275 14.22 7.01 15.16
CA SER A 275 13.93 7.26 13.74
C SER A 275 15.15 7.69 12.94
N PHE A 276 16.11 8.39 13.55
CA PHE A 276 17.33 8.82 12.87
C PHE A 276 18.34 7.68 12.74
N ASP A 277 18.51 6.87 13.78
CA ASP A 277 19.38 5.69 13.74
C ASP A 277 18.86 4.68 12.70
N LEU A 278 17.56 4.40 12.71
CA LEU A 278 16.91 3.50 11.76
C LEU A 278 17.06 3.98 10.32
N PHE A 279 16.82 5.27 10.08
CA PHE A 279 16.97 5.85 8.76
C PHE A 279 18.43 5.83 8.29
N ALA A 280 19.39 6.17 9.16
CA ALA A 280 20.80 6.12 8.84
C ALA A 280 21.28 4.70 8.49
N ASP A 281 20.86 3.69 9.26
CA ASP A 281 21.15 2.28 8.97
C ASP A 281 20.60 1.88 7.58
N TRP A 282 19.38 2.31 7.25
CA TRP A 282 18.75 2.05 5.95
C TRP A 282 19.50 2.71 4.77
N LEU A 283 19.98 3.95 4.93
CA LEU A 283 20.82 4.60 3.92
C LEU A 283 22.11 3.82 3.67
N ILE A 284 22.74 3.30 4.73
CA ILE A 284 23.93 2.47 4.60
C ILE A 284 23.59 1.15 3.90
N ALA A 285 22.43 0.55 4.21
CA ALA A 285 21.97 -0.67 3.54
C ALA A 285 21.75 -0.47 2.03
N ASN A 286 21.19 0.67 1.62
CA ASN A 286 21.00 1.03 0.22
C ASN A 286 22.32 1.10 -0.57
N LEU A 287 23.39 1.55 0.08
CA LEU A 287 24.72 1.72 -0.52
C LEU A 287 25.56 0.45 -0.52
N LEU A 288 25.57 -0.26 0.60
CA LEU A 288 26.50 -1.37 0.80
C LEU A 288 25.93 -2.72 0.35
N ASP A 289 24.62 -2.90 0.51
CA ASP A 289 23.89 -4.15 0.33
C ASP A 289 24.69 -5.41 0.66
N LEU A 290 25.25 -5.47 1.87
CA LEU A 290 26.12 -6.56 2.28
C LEU A 290 25.27 -7.70 2.83
N PRO A 291 25.12 -8.84 2.12
CA PRO A 291 24.17 -9.89 2.50
C PRO A 291 24.49 -10.55 3.85
N ASP A 292 25.76 -10.49 4.27
CA ASP A 292 26.25 -11.07 5.53
C ASP A 292 26.25 -10.06 6.70
N SER A 293 25.87 -8.79 6.47
CA SER A 293 26.01 -7.71 7.45
C SER A 293 24.81 -7.51 8.39
N GLY A 294 23.68 -8.15 8.09
CA GLY A 294 22.43 -8.04 8.83
C GLY A 294 21.76 -6.67 8.64
N VAL A 295 22.27 -5.64 9.30
CA VAL A 295 21.67 -4.29 9.34
C VAL A 295 21.96 -3.47 8.07
N TYR A 296 23.01 -3.79 7.31
CA TYR A 296 23.46 -3.01 6.15
C TYR A 296 23.28 -3.76 4.82
N GLY A 297 22.20 -4.52 4.69
CA GLY A 297 21.82 -5.13 3.43
C GLY A 297 20.41 -5.69 3.44
N TYR A 298 20.01 -6.25 2.31
CA TYR A 298 18.67 -6.76 2.05
C TYR A 298 18.70 -8.29 1.87
N GLU A 299 17.65 -8.97 2.34
CA GLU A 299 17.50 -10.43 2.15
C GLU A 299 16.94 -10.79 0.77
N VAL A 300 16.07 -9.95 0.23
CA VAL A 300 15.22 -10.26 -0.94
C VAL A 300 15.27 -9.21 -2.05
N PHE A 301 16.11 -8.18 -1.90
CA PHE A 301 16.28 -7.09 -2.85
C PHE A 301 17.78 -6.89 -3.08
N GLU A 302 18.18 -6.50 -4.29
CA GLU A 302 19.56 -6.13 -4.60
C GLU A 302 19.62 -4.60 -4.67
N ALA A 303 20.10 -3.98 -3.60
CA ALA A 303 20.27 -2.54 -3.54
C ALA A 303 21.65 -2.15 -4.08
N ASP A 304 21.64 -1.16 -4.96
CA ASP A 304 22.86 -0.60 -5.53
C ASP A 304 22.56 0.85 -5.90
N VAL A 305 22.55 1.72 -4.88
CA VAL A 305 22.46 3.16 -5.10
C VAL A 305 23.81 3.69 -5.55
N GLU A 306 23.81 4.32 -6.71
CA GLU A 306 24.99 4.97 -7.25
C GLU A 306 25.17 6.34 -6.59
N PRO A 307 26.39 6.71 -6.17
CA PRO A 307 26.67 8.07 -5.73
C PRO A 307 26.30 9.10 -6.80
N GLN A 308 25.50 10.09 -6.41
CA GLN A 308 25.02 11.14 -7.32
C GLN A 308 26.06 12.27 -7.49
N ILE A 309 26.99 12.38 -6.54
CA ILE A 309 28.03 13.39 -6.51
C ILE A 309 29.39 12.70 -6.32
N SER A 310 30.36 13.01 -7.17
CA SER A 310 31.76 12.58 -7.00
C SER A 310 32.65 13.79 -6.75
N LEU A 311 33.46 13.72 -5.69
CA LEU A 311 34.40 14.76 -5.29
C LEU A 311 35.84 14.25 -5.38
N ASP A 312 36.69 15.01 -6.07
CA ASP A 312 38.12 14.71 -6.23
C ASP A 312 38.98 15.64 -5.38
N GLY A 313 39.79 15.07 -4.47
CA GLY A 313 40.74 15.83 -3.66
C GLY A 313 40.08 16.84 -2.70
N THR A 314 40.48 18.12 -2.76
CA THR A 314 39.90 19.17 -1.90
C THR A 314 38.78 19.89 -2.64
N ALA A 315 37.54 19.68 -2.18
CA ALA A 315 36.35 20.36 -2.68
C ALA A 315 35.62 21.10 -1.55
N SER A 316 34.83 22.11 -1.92
CA SER A 316 33.92 22.83 -1.03
C SER A 316 32.66 23.19 -1.81
N GLY A 317 31.49 23.02 -1.21
CA GLY A 317 30.20 23.30 -1.84
C GLY A 317 29.13 23.55 -0.80
N ALA A 318 27.95 23.93 -1.29
CA ALA A 318 26.74 23.98 -0.50
C ALA A 318 25.70 23.16 -1.27
N GLU A 319 25.09 22.20 -0.60
CA GLU A 319 24.03 21.36 -1.15
C GLU A 319 22.82 21.40 -0.21
N THR A 320 21.70 20.90 -0.72
CA THR A 320 20.47 20.72 0.05
C THR A 320 20.05 19.28 -0.06
N VAL A 321 19.66 18.70 1.07
CA VAL A 321 19.03 17.38 1.13
C VAL A 321 17.71 17.54 1.88
N SER A 322 16.70 16.84 1.40
CA SER A 322 15.39 16.77 2.03
C SER A 322 15.49 16.04 3.37
N GLN A 323 14.62 16.40 4.32
CA GLN A 323 14.54 15.65 5.58
C GLN A 323 14.15 14.22 5.27
N PHE A 324 14.82 13.21 5.82
CA PHE A 324 14.59 11.80 5.46
C PHE A 324 14.70 11.52 3.93
N GLY A 325 15.51 12.31 3.23
CA GLY A 325 16.11 11.99 1.92
C GLY A 325 17.62 11.78 2.06
N ALA A 326 18.31 11.47 0.97
CA ALA A 326 19.76 11.23 0.97
C ALA A 326 20.47 11.69 -0.30
N ASP A 327 21.65 12.29 -0.10
CA ASP A 327 22.67 12.45 -1.13
C ASP A 327 23.80 11.44 -0.89
N TYR A 328 24.06 10.58 -1.87
CA TYR A 328 25.20 9.67 -1.85
C TYR A 328 26.39 10.33 -2.54
N ILE A 329 27.47 10.55 -1.79
CA ILE A 329 28.65 11.28 -2.25
C ILE A 329 29.86 10.33 -2.26
N GLU A 330 30.43 10.11 -3.43
CA GLU A 330 31.71 9.44 -3.61
C GLU A 330 32.85 10.45 -3.46
N ILE A 331 33.90 10.08 -2.73
CA ILE A 331 35.02 10.98 -2.48
C ILE A 331 36.33 10.24 -2.74
N ASP A 332 37.00 10.58 -3.84
CA ASP A 332 38.35 10.07 -4.14
C ASP A 332 39.41 10.97 -3.50
N ILE A 333 39.98 10.46 -2.42
CA ILE A 333 41.03 11.12 -1.64
C ILE A 333 42.42 10.53 -1.90
N GLY A 334 42.55 9.57 -2.83
CA GLY A 334 43.78 8.82 -3.04
C GLY A 334 44.33 8.19 -1.75
N ALA A 335 45.63 8.36 -1.47
CA ALA A 335 46.30 7.85 -0.25
C ALA A 335 46.38 8.87 0.91
N ALA A 336 45.53 9.90 0.91
CA ALA A 336 45.56 10.98 1.90
C ALA A 336 44.51 10.79 3.01
N GLU A 337 44.70 11.50 4.12
CA GLU A 337 43.65 11.67 5.14
C GLU A 337 42.65 12.74 4.67
N ALA A 338 41.35 12.47 4.81
CA ALA A 338 40.29 13.44 4.57
C ALA A 338 39.87 14.13 5.88
N THR A 339 39.46 15.40 5.79
CA THR A 339 38.76 16.11 6.86
C THR A 339 37.49 16.70 6.31
N PHE A 340 36.35 16.31 6.88
CA PHE A 340 35.04 16.85 6.55
C PHE A 340 34.67 17.94 7.56
N THR A 341 34.14 19.05 7.06
CA THR A 341 33.61 20.13 7.89
C THR A 341 32.24 20.50 7.32
N PHE A 342 31.23 20.49 8.19
CA PHE A 342 29.86 20.90 7.88
C PHE A 342 29.59 22.18 8.69
N ASP A 343 29.04 23.20 8.03
CA ASP A 343 28.72 24.51 8.63
C ASP A 343 27.33 24.52 9.28
#